data_AF-A0A0N0ALH8-F1
#
_entry.id   AF-A0A0N0ALH8-F1
#
_cell.length_a   1.000
_cell.length_b   1.000
_cell.length_c   1.000
_cell.angle_alpha   90.00
_cell.angle_beta   90.00
_cell.angle_gamma   90.00
#
_symmetry.space_group_name_H-M   'P 1'
#
loop_
_entity.id
_entity.type
_entity.pdbx_description
1 polymer ?
#
loop_
_entity_poly.entity_id
_entity_poly.type
_entity_poly.pdbx_seq_one_letter_code
_entity_poly.pdbx_strand_id
1 'polypeptide(L)' 'MHELATLAELRAWARAHGTRVRYLGPTLEGRPLYAATRGPSSRVVVDPRPDPHPRPLVWHSPLERLTPAMTP' A
#
# COMPACT_ATOMS: atom_id res chain seq x y z
N MET A 1 12.56 0.32 7.02
CA MET A 1 11.15 0.79 6.99
C MET A 1 10.54 0.54 8.37
N HIS A 2 9.68 1.43 8.87
CA HIS A 2 9.09 1.29 10.21
C HIS A 2 7.61 1.66 10.18
N GLU A 3 6.79 0.89 10.86
CA GLU A 3 5.36 1.13 10.99
C GLU A 3 5.05 2.05 12.18
N LEU A 4 4.12 2.98 12.00
CA LEU A 4 3.63 3.88 13.04
C LEU A 4 2.19 3.50 13.41
N ALA A 5 1.76 3.86 14.61
CA ALA A 5 0.44 3.47 15.11
C ALA A 5 -0.69 4.29 14.44
N THR A 6 -0.42 5.55 14.08
CA THR A 6 -1.46 6.44 13.57
C THR A 6 -1.03 7.28 12.37
N LEU A 7 -2.03 7.64 11.54
CA LEU A 7 -1.83 8.58 10.43
C LEU A 7 -1.41 9.97 10.92
N ALA A 8 -1.79 10.35 12.14
CA ALA A 8 -1.35 11.60 12.77
C ALA A 8 0.16 11.62 13.02
N GLU A 9 0.71 10.54 13.58
CA GLU A 9 2.16 10.36 13.77
C GLU A 9 2.91 10.39 12.44
N LEU A 10 2.38 9.72 11.41
CA LEU A 10 2.99 9.74 10.08
C LEU A 10 3.01 11.16 9.49
N ARG A 11 1.92 11.91 9.62
CA ARG A 11 1.83 13.30 9.16
C ARG A 11 2.79 14.21 9.93
N ALA A 12 2.91 14.04 11.25
CA ALA A 12 3.84 14.79 12.08
C ALA A 12 5.29 14.52 11.66
N TRP A 13 5.65 13.25 11.49
CA TRP A 13 6.98 12.86 11.01
C TRP A 13 7.27 13.42 9.62
N ALA A 14 6.32 13.31 8.68
CA ALA A 14 6.48 13.81 7.32
C ALA A 14 6.72 15.33 7.29
N ARG A 15 5.95 16.08 8.08
CA ARG A 15 6.11 17.54 8.24
C ARG A 15 7.48 17.89 8.82
N ALA A 16 7.92 17.20 9.87
CA ALA A 16 9.22 17.43 10.49
C ALA A 16 10.41 17.16 9.54
N HIS A 17 10.23 16.26 8.56
CA HIS A 17 11.28 15.85 7.62
C HIS A 17 11.12 16.45 6.21
N GLY A 18 10.18 17.39 6.02
CA GLY A 18 9.95 18.05 4.74
C GLY A 18 9.52 17.09 3.62
N THR A 19 8.82 16.01 3.96
CA THR A 19 8.29 15.03 2.99
C THR A 19 6.76 15.00 3.02
N ARG A 20 6.16 14.31 2.05
CA ARG A 20 4.70 14.19 1.90
C ARG A 20 4.25 12.77 2.22
N VAL A 21 3.09 12.67 2.86
CA VAL A 21 2.38 11.40 3.01
C VAL A 21 1.77 11.01 1.67
N ARG A 22 1.98 9.77 1.25
CA ARG A 22 1.43 9.18 0.03
C ARG A 22 0.58 7.98 0.39
N TYR A 23 -0.55 7.84 -0.30
CA TYR A 23 -1.33 6.61 -0.30
C TYR A 23 -0.66 5.59 -1.21
N LEU A 24 -0.47 4.36 -0.72
CA LEU A 24 0.19 3.27 -1.45
C LEU A 24 -0.79 2.23 -2.02
N GLY A 25 -2.05 2.28 -1.59
CA GLY A 25 -3.04 1.25 -1.91
C GLY A 25 -3.60 0.60 -0.64
N PRO A 26 -4.58 -0.30 -0.78
CA PRO A 26 -5.09 -1.09 0.32
C PRO A 26 -4.18 -2.29 0.64
N THR A 27 -4.25 -2.80 1.87
CA THR A 27 -3.76 -4.14 2.25
C THR A 27 -4.67 -5.23 1.68
N LEU A 28 -4.29 -6.50 1.86
CA LEU A 28 -5.14 -7.63 1.46
C LEU A 28 -6.49 -7.64 2.19
N GLU A 29 -6.55 -7.10 3.40
CA GLU A 29 -7.78 -6.93 4.18
C GLU A 29 -8.58 -5.67 3.78
N GLY A 30 -8.15 -4.95 2.74
CA GLY A 30 -8.82 -3.74 2.28
C GLY A 30 -8.57 -2.51 3.13
N ARG A 31 -7.51 -2.51 3.97
CA ARG A 31 -7.18 -1.34 4.81
C ARG A 31 -6.19 -0.41 4.10
N PRO A 32 -6.39 0.91 4.09
CA PRO A 32 -5.52 1.84 3.37
C PRO A 32 -4.13 1.94 4.01
N LEU A 33 -3.09 1.78 3.18
CA LEU A 33 -1.69 1.93 3.54
C LEU A 33 -1.17 3.31 3.10
N TYR A 34 -0.57 4.04 4.04
CA TYR A 34 0.10 5.30 3.76
C TYR A 34 1.58 5.23 4.10
N ALA A 35 2.40 5.99 3.38
CA ALA A 35 3.84 6.07 3.60
C ALA A 35 4.39 7.48 3.43
N ALA A 36 5.50 7.75 4.11
CA ALA A 36 6.33 8.91 3.89
C ALA A 36 7.80 8.49 3.88
N THR A 37 8.57 9.02 2.92
CA THR A 37 9.97 8.64 2.71
C THR A 37 10.86 9.88 2.64
N ARG A 38 12.02 9.80 3.32
CA ARG A 38 13.08 10.80 3.26
C ARG A 38 14.43 10.06 3.19
N GLY A 39 15.06 10.10 2.02
CA GLY A 39 16.29 9.34 1.78
C GLY A 39 16.07 7.84 2.07
N PRO A 40 16.92 7.20 2.90
CA PRO A 40 16.79 5.77 3.22
C PRO A 40 15.71 5.47 4.28
N SER A 41 15.11 6.50 4.87
CA SER A 41 14.11 6.33 5.94
C SER A 41 12.69 6.38 5.38
N SER A 42 11.95 5.29 5.57
CA SER A 42 10.51 5.20 5.26
C SER A 42 9.71 4.87 6.52
N ARG A 43 8.64 5.63 6.74
CA ARG A 43 7.60 5.36 7.74
C ARG A 43 6.30 4.99 7.04
N VAL A 44 5.56 4.04 7.59
CA VAL A 44 4.28 3.59 7.05
C VAL A 44 3.23 3.51 8.15
N VAL A 45 1.96 3.52 7.76
CA VAL A 45 0.83 3.25 8.66
C VAL A 45 -0.30 2.59 7.88
N VAL A 46 -0.92 1.57 8.47
CA VAL A 46 -2.20 1.05 8.03
C VAL A 46 -3.28 1.79 8.81
N ASP A 47 -4.10 2.61 8.13
CA ASP A 47 -5.19 3.33 8.78
C ASP A 47 -6.38 2.36 8.99
N PRO A 48 -6.97 2.28 10.21
CA PRO A 48 -8.08 1.37 10.50
C PRO A 48 -9.37 1.73 9.77
N ARG A 49 -9.46 2.93 9.17
CA ARG A 49 -10.63 3.35 8.40
C ARG A 49 -10.72 2.58 7.08
N PRO A 50 -11.93 2.41 6.51
CA PRO A 50 -12.09 1.83 5.18
C PRO A 50 -11.26 2.57 4.14
N ASP A 51 -10.76 1.82 3.16
CA ASP A 51 -10.01 2.38 2.04
C ASP A 51 -10.85 3.44 1.29
N PRO A 52 -10.34 4.67 1.10
CA PRO A 52 -11.08 5.71 0.38
C PRO A 52 -11.22 5.43 -1.12
N HIS A 53 -10.48 4.45 -1.65
CA HIS A 53 -10.47 4.10 -3.07
C HIS A 53 -10.67 2.59 -3.28
N PRO A 54 -11.79 2.02 -2.79
CA PRO A 54 -11.98 0.58 -2.77
C PRO A 54 -11.88 0.04 -4.19
N ARG A 55 -10.81 -0.72 -4.47
CA ARG A 55 -10.66 -1.45 -5.72
C ARG A 55 -10.86 -2.93 -5.45
N PRO A 56 -11.61 -3.65 -6.30
CA PRO A 56 -11.67 -5.10 -6.20
C PRO A 56 -10.24 -5.66 -6.34
N LEU A 57 -9.84 -6.54 -5.41
CA LEU A 57 -8.59 -7.28 -5.50
C LEU A 57 -8.74 -8.30 -6.62
N VAL A 58 -8.42 -7.88 -7.85
CA VAL A 58 -8.40 -8.76 -9.01
C VAL A 58 -6.96 -9.22 -9.21
N TRP A 59 -6.70 -10.47 -8.82
CA TRP A 59 -5.46 -11.13 -9.17
C TRP A 59 -5.65 -11.88 -10.48
N HIS A 60 -4.74 -11.66 -11.43
CA HIS A 60 -4.68 -12.38 -12.68
C HIS A 60 -3.43 -13.25 -12.68
N SER A 61 -3.60 -14.57 -12.78
CA SER A 61 -2.49 -15.49 -12.92
C SER A 61 -1.78 -15.27 -14.26
N PRO A 62 -0.44 -15.23 -14.31
CA PRO A 62 0.29 -15.30 -15.57
C PRO A 62 -0.04 -16.57 -16.38
N LEU A 63 -0.50 -17.64 -15.71
CA LEU A 63 -0.86 -18.92 -16.33
C LEU A 63 -2.26 -18.93 -16.93
N GLU A 64 -3.14 -17.98 -16.58
CA GLU A 64 -4.49 -17.87 -17.18
C GLU A 64 -4.44 -17.62 -18.69
N ARG A 65 -3.30 -17.13 -19.20
CA ARG A 65 -3.08 -16.89 -20.63
C ARG A 65 -2.37 -18.03 -21.36
N LEU A 66 -1.94 -19.06 -20.64
CA LEU A 66 -1.35 -20.24 -21.26
C LEU A 66 -2.51 -21.13 -21.71
N THR A 67 -2.89 -21.01 -22.98
CA THR A 67 -3.71 -22.02 -23.66
C THR A 67 -3.05 -23.38 -23.43
N PRO A 68 -3.77 -24.40 -22.92
CA PRO A 68 -3.21 -25.73 -22.83
C PRO A 68 -2.82 -26.15 -24.25
N ALA A 69 -1.53 -26.43 -24.45
CA ALA A 69 -1.08 -27.05 -25.68
C ALA A 69 -1.86 -28.36 -25.81
N MET A 70 -2.77 -28.44 -26.77
CA MET A 70 -3.39 -29.70 -27.16
C MET A 70 -2.26 -30.65 -27.55
N THR A 71 -1.96 -31.59 -26.66
CA THR A 71 -1.05 -32.70 -26.95
C THR A 71 -1.75 -33.64 -27.94
N PRO A 72 -1.17 -33.92 -29.12
CA PRO A 72 -1.64 -35.00 -29.98
C PRO A 72 -1.37 -36.38 -29.37
#